data_AF-A0A9X8CQT5-F1
#
_entry.id   AF-A0A9X8CQT5-F1
#
_cell.length_a   1.000
_cell.length_b   1.000
_cell.length_c   1.000
_cell.angle_alpha   90.00
_cell.angle_beta   90.00
_cell.angle_gamma   90.00
#
_symmetry.space_group_name_H-M   'P 1'
#
loop_
_entity.id
_entity.type
_entity.pdbx_description
1 polymer ?
#
loop_
_entity_poly.entity_id
_entity_poly.type
_entity_poly.pdbx_seq_one_letter_code
_entity_poly.pdbx_strand_id
1 'polypeptide(L)'
;MRNTDTHEHRTARSVTHGGLRAPEYGELQQLVNELYYHNMSGSVSKIDVLTRAEIDDLCDDLMEVVDLLPAGRYKRGRLCDQLNSIVTAHGWGNVYGTVE
;
A
#
# COMPACT_ATOMS: atom_id res chain seq x y z
N MET A 1 -7.42 34.00 24.07
CA MET A 1 -6.52 33.03 24.73
C MET A 1 -6.78 31.67 24.09
N ARG A 2 -5.74 31.05 23.50
CA ARG A 2 -5.46 29.60 23.32
C ARG A 2 -6.53 28.60 23.82
N ASN A 3 -6.84 27.46 23.19
CA ASN A 3 -6.04 26.65 22.27
C ASN A 3 -6.84 25.47 21.68
N THR A 4 -6.50 25.12 20.43
CA THR A 4 -6.23 23.77 19.85
C THR A 4 -7.31 22.69 19.81
N ASP A 5 -7.73 22.37 18.57
CA ASP A 5 -7.54 21.06 17.92
C ASP A 5 -7.39 19.86 18.85
N THR A 6 -8.40 18.99 18.81
CA THR A 6 -8.21 17.56 19.08
C THR A 6 -8.74 16.83 17.86
N HIS A 7 -7.93 16.79 16.79
CA HIS A 7 -8.02 15.69 15.84
C HIS A 7 -7.69 14.43 16.61
N GLU A 8 -8.72 13.67 16.95
CA GLU A 8 -8.58 12.32 17.48
C GLU A 8 -7.90 11.47 16.41
N HIS A 9 -6.56 11.38 16.50
CA HIS A 9 -5.80 10.33 15.86
C HIS A 9 -6.35 9.02 16.42
N ARG A 10 -7.22 8.39 15.64
CA ARG A 10 -7.71 7.05 15.86
C ARG A 10 -6.51 6.13 15.71
N THR A 11 -5.77 5.92 16.79
CA THR A 11 -4.76 4.86 16.89
C THR A 11 -5.45 3.55 16.56
N ALA A 12 -5.29 3.11 15.31
CA ALA A 12 -5.76 1.82 14.87
C ALA A 12 -5.01 0.77 15.68
N ARG A 13 -5.79 -0.03 16.41
CA ARG A 13 -5.35 -1.15 17.21
C ARG A 13 -4.39 -1.99 16.40
N SER A 14 -3.19 -2.22 16.94
CA SER A 14 -2.40 -3.39 16.62
C SER A 14 -3.27 -4.60 16.96
N VAL A 15 -3.98 -5.15 15.97
CA VAL A 15 -4.72 -6.39 16.13
C VAL A 15 -3.83 -7.51 15.62
N THR A 16 -3.07 -8.09 16.54
CA THR A 16 -2.55 -9.45 16.39
C THR A 16 -3.75 -10.41 16.30
N HIS A 17 -4.25 -10.66 15.09
CA HIS A 17 -5.22 -11.71 14.83
C HIS A 17 -4.48 -13.05 14.73
N GLY A 18 -4.96 -14.04 15.51
CA GLY A 18 -4.47 -15.42 15.55
C GLY A 18 -4.76 -16.26 14.30
N GLY A 19 -4.75 -15.64 13.12
CA GLY A 19 -4.72 -16.27 11.81
C GLY A 19 -3.91 -15.35 10.93
N LEU A 20 -2.87 -15.85 10.25
CA LEU A 20 -1.74 -15.07 9.72
C LEU A 20 -2.09 -13.91 8.76
N ARG A 21 -3.35 -13.74 8.36
CA ARG A 21 -3.82 -12.82 7.31
C ARG A 21 -4.76 -11.76 7.86
N ALA A 22 -4.55 -10.52 7.46
CA ALA A 22 -5.46 -9.41 7.73
C ALA A 22 -6.69 -9.46 6.80
N PRO A 23 -7.81 -8.79 7.14
CA PRO A 23 -8.94 -8.62 6.23
C PRO A 23 -8.56 -8.03 4.87
N GLU A 24 -7.55 -7.18 4.84
CA GLU A 24 -7.01 -6.46 3.68
C GLU A 24 -6.03 -7.32 2.85
N TYR A 25 -5.91 -8.62 3.16
CA TYR A 25 -5.03 -9.52 2.42
C TYR A 25 -5.39 -9.53 0.93
N GLY A 26 -4.40 -9.19 0.09
CA GLY A 26 -4.55 -9.13 -1.36
C GLY A 26 -4.89 -7.75 -1.93
N GLU A 27 -5.14 -6.73 -1.09
CA GLU A 27 -5.44 -5.38 -1.58
C GLU A 27 -4.28 -4.77 -2.40
N LEU A 28 -3.02 -5.06 -2.03
CA LEU A 28 -1.86 -4.66 -2.86
C LEU A 28 -1.90 -5.27 -4.26
N GLN A 29 -2.39 -6.50 -4.42
CA GLN A 29 -2.52 -7.13 -5.74
C GLN A 29 -3.61 -6.44 -6.56
N GLN A 30 -4.72 -6.07 -5.90
CA GLN A 30 -5.81 -5.34 -6.54
C GLN A 30 -5.34 -3.96 -7.00
N LEU A 31 -4.61 -3.23 -6.16
CA LEU A 31 -3.94 -1.95 -6.51
C LEU A 31 -3.08 -2.12 -7.77
N VAL A 32 -2.21 -3.13 -7.81
CA VAL A 32 -1.35 -3.40 -8.97
C VAL A 32 -2.18 -3.72 -10.22
N ASN A 33 -3.25 -4.51 -10.08
CA ASN A 33 -4.08 -4.86 -11.22
C ASN A 33 -4.76 -3.61 -11.81
N GLU A 34 -5.38 -2.77 -10.97
CA GLU A 34 -6.08 -1.56 -11.41
C GLU A 34 -5.14 -0.53 -12.05
N LEU A 35 -3.93 -0.38 -11.53
CA LEU A 35 -2.91 0.49 -12.09
C LEU A 35 -2.50 0.13 -13.53
N TYR A 36 -2.63 -1.14 -13.91
CA TYR A 36 -2.20 -1.63 -15.23
C TYR A 36 -3.33 -2.14 -16.12
N TYR A 37 -4.57 -2.27 -15.63
CA TYR A 37 -5.71 -2.79 -16.39
C TYR A 37 -6.03 -1.96 -17.66
N HIS A 38 -5.86 -0.64 -17.60
CA HIS A 38 -6.12 0.28 -18.73
C HIS A 38 -4.91 1.16 -19.12
N ASN A 39 -3.73 0.87 -18.58
CA ASN A 39 -2.58 1.74 -18.79
C ASN A 39 -1.87 1.46 -20.13
N MET A 40 -2.25 2.21 -21.16
CA MET A 40 -1.65 2.13 -22.50
C MET A 40 -0.16 2.48 -22.54
N SER A 41 0.37 3.23 -21.55
CA SER A 41 1.79 3.58 -21.49
C SER A 41 2.67 2.46 -20.92
N GLY A 42 2.06 1.46 -20.28
CA GLY A 42 2.77 0.36 -19.61
C GLY A 42 3.65 0.78 -18.44
N SER A 43 3.56 2.04 -17.97
CA SER A 43 4.32 2.55 -16.83
C SER A 43 3.48 3.46 -15.93
N VAL A 44 3.70 3.38 -14.61
CA VAL A 44 3.07 4.24 -13.60
C VAL A 44 4.13 4.98 -12.81
N SER A 45 3.88 6.22 -12.44
CA SER A 45 4.73 6.98 -11.54
C SER A 45 4.38 6.68 -10.08
N LYS A 46 5.28 6.98 -9.13
CA LYS A 46 4.98 6.89 -7.69
C LYS A 46 3.69 7.65 -7.32
N ILE A 47 3.46 8.82 -7.92
CA ILE A 47 2.26 9.63 -7.68
C ILE A 47 1.01 8.88 -8.14
N ASP A 48 1.06 8.21 -9.30
CA ASP A 48 -0.08 7.41 -9.77
C ASP A 48 -0.41 6.26 -8.81
N VAL A 49 0.61 5.63 -8.22
CA VAL A 49 0.44 4.55 -7.21
C VAL A 49 -0.19 5.11 -5.94
N LEU A 50 0.34 6.23 -5.42
CA LEU A 50 -0.19 6.90 -4.22
C LEU A 50 -1.65 7.33 -4.41
N THR A 51 -1.94 8.03 -5.49
CA THR A 51 -3.30 8.49 -5.78
C THR A 51 -4.27 7.32 -5.93
N ARG A 52 -3.85 6.20 -6.55
CA ARG A 52 -4.71 5.02 -6.62
C ARG A 52 -4.92 4.38 -5.24
N ALA A 53 -3.87 4.25 -4.43
CA ALA A 53 -3.96 3.70 -3.08
C ALA A 53 -4.93 4.52 -2.19
N GLU A 54 -4.90 5.85 -2.30
CA GLU A 54 -5.86 6.74 -1.63
C GLU A 54 -7.30 6.55 -2.15
N ILE A 55 -7.48 6.39 -3.47
CA ILE A 55 -8.80 6.13 -4.07
C ILE A 55 -9.37 4.79 -3.60
N ASP A 56 -8.51 3.78 -3.45
CA ASP A 56 -8.88 2.43 -3.02
C ASP A 56 -9.04 2.35 -1.48
N ASP A 57 -8.78 3.44 -0.74
CA ASP A 57 -8.88 3.56 0.72
C ASP A 57 -8.06 2.49 1.46
N LEU A 58 -6.82 2.28 1.02
CA LEU A 58 -5.92 1.31 1.65
C LEU A 58 -5.68 1.64 3.13
N CYS A 59 -5.57 0.60 3.96
CA CYS A 59 -5.28 0.77 5.38
C CYS A 59 -3.89 1.38 5.63
N ASP A 60 -3.68 1.95 6.81
CA ASP A 60 -2.46 2.68 7.17
C ASP A 60 -1.17 1.89 6.91
N ASP A 61 -1.15 0.58 7.22
CA ASP A 61 0.00 -0.29 6.99
C ASP A 61 0.32 -0.42 5.49
N LEU A 62 -0.70 -0.56 4.63
CA LEU A 62 -0.51 -0.64 3.19
C LEU A 62 -0.16 0.71 2.57
N MET A 63 -0.68 1.81 3.11
CA MET A 63 -0.26 3.16 2.73
C MET A 63 1.21 3.40 3.05
N GLU A 64 1.71 2.93 4.19
CA GLU A 64 3.14 3.00 4.53
C GLU A 64 4.01 2.27 3.49
N VAL A 65 3.57 1.09 3.02
CA VAL A 65 4.27 0.35 1.96
C VAL A 65 4.38 1.18 0.67
N VAL A 66 3.29 1.84 0.26
CA VAL A 66 3.26 2.66 -0.96
C VAL A 66 4.10 3.93 -0.79
N ASP A 67 4.06 4.56 0.39
CA ASP A 67 4.83 5.76 0.72
C ASP A 67 6.35 5.53 0.68
N LEU A 68 6.79 4.33 1.04
CA LEU A 68 8.21 3.94 1.01
C LEU A 68 8.75 3.63 -0.38
N LEU A 69 7.90 3.61 -1.42
CA LEU A 69 8.37 3.42 -2.79
C LEU A 69 9.40 4.51 -3.16
N PRO A 70 10.50 4.15 -3.85
CA PRO A 70 11.41 5.14 -4.40
C PRO A 70 10.69 6.10 -5.36
N ALA A 71 11.27 7.27 -5.61
CA ALA A 71 10.77 8.13 -6.69
C ALA A 71 11.08 7.48 -8.05
N GLY A 72 10.14 7.53 -8.99
CA GLY A 72 10.37 7.05 -10.35
C GLY A 72 9.12 6.64 -11.09
N ARG A 73 9.35 5.98 -12.23
CA ARG A 73 8.31 5.33 -13.05
C ARG A 73 8.60 3.83 -13.12
N TYR A 74 7.55 3.03 -12.99
CA TYR A 74 7.64 1.59 -12.88
C TYR A 74 6.85 0.91 -13.99
N LYS A 75 7.47 -0.10 -14.60
CA LYS A 75 6.74 -1.18 -15.28
C LYS A 75 6.25 -2.17 -14.22
N ARG A 76 5.20 -2.92 -14.51
CA ARG A 76 4.51 -3.80 -13.56
C ARG A 76 5.46 -4.66 -12.72
N GLY A 77 6.31 -5.47 -13.36
CA GLY A 77 7.26 -6.32 -12.63
C GLY A 77 8.18 -5.54 -11.68
N ARG A 78 8.70 -4.39 -12.11
CA ARG A 78 9.56 -3.56 -11.24
C ARG A 78 8.77 -2.93 -10.09
N LEU A 79 7.50 -2.58 -10.28
CA LEU A 79 6.65 -2.13 -9.17
C LEU A 79 6.44 -3.26 -8.16
N CYS A 80 6.09 -4.46 -8.65
CA CYS A 80 5.89 -5.64 -7.82
C CYS A 80 7.14 -5.98 -7.00
N ASP A 81 8.33 -5.94 -7.61
CA ASP A 81 9.59 -6.17 -6.91
C ASP A 81 9.80 -5.16 -5.75
N GLN A 82 9.49 -3.88 -5.98
CA GLN A 82 9.64 -2.84 -4.96
C GLN A 82 8.64 -3.02 -3.82
N LEU A 83 7.36 -3.22 -4.15
CA LEU A 83 6.31 -3.46 -3.16
C LEU A 83 6.63 -4.70 -2.31
N ASN A 84 7.02 -5.82 -2.94
CA ASN A 84 7.38 -7.04 -2.25
C ASN A 84 8.63 -6.87 -1.37
N SER A 85 9.61 -6.09 -1.81
CA SER A 85 10.80 -5.78 -1.00
C SER A 85 10.42 -5.03 0.28
N ILE A 86 9.52 -4.05 0.18
CA ILE A 86 9.09 -3.24 1.33
C ILE A 86 8.23 -4.09 2.27
N VAL A 87 7.20 -4.76 1.76
CA VAL A 87 6.32 -5.65 2.56
C VAL A 87 7.12 -6.72 3.29
N THR A 88 8.13 -7.31 2.62
CA THR A 88 9.00 -8.32 3.24
C THR A 88 9.88 -7.72 4.33
N ALA A 89 10.42 -6.51 4.13
CA ALA A 89 11.22 -5.83 5.14
C ALA A 89 10.44 -5.52 6.42
N HIS A 90 9.13 -5.27 6.31
CA HIS A 90 8.23 -5.11 7.46
C HIS A 90 7.79 -6.44 8.10
N GLY A 91 8.06 -7.59 7.46
CA GLY A 91 7.56 -8.89 7.91
C GLY A 91 6.08 -9.12 7.61
N TRP A 92 5.49 -8.30 6.73
CA TRP A 92 4.05 -8.29 6.45
C TRP A 92 3.63 -9.17 5.27
N GLY A 93 4.55 -9.86 4.61
CA GLY A 93 4.24 -10.69 3.43
C GLY A 93 3.18 -11.78 3.70
N ASN A 94 3.16 -12.35 4.91
CA ASN A 94 2.13 -13.32 5.30
C ASN A 94 0.80 -12.65 5.72
N VAL A 95 0.85 -11.38 6.13
CA VAL A 95 -0.26 -10.60 6.68
C VAL A 95 -1.11 -9.98 5.57
N TYR A 96 -0.48 -9.34 4.60
CA TYR A 96 -1.16 -8.65 3.49
C TYR A 96 -0.98 -9.33 2.13
N GLY A 97 -0.06 -10.29 2.03
CA GLY A 97 0.29 -10.95 0.77
C GLY A 97 1.40 -10.24 0.00
N THR A 98 1.94 -10.94 -0.99
CA THR A 98 2.88 -10.42 -1.99
C THR A 98 2.17 -10.27 -3.34
N VAL A 99 2.72 -9.43 -4.20
CA VAL A 99 2.16 -9.14 -5.52
C VAL A 99 2.98 -9.73 -6.66
N GLU A 100 2.33 -9.99 -7.78
CA GLU A 100 2.95 -10.40 -9.05
C GLU A 100 2.46 -9.55 -10.20
#